data_AF-A0A661T1A8-F1
#
_entry.id   AF-A0A661T1A8-F1
#
_cell.length_a   1.000
_cell.length_b   1.000
_cell.length_c   1.000
_cell.angle_alpha   90.00
_cell.angle_beta   90.00
_cell.angle_gamma   90.00
#
_symmetry.space_group_name_H-M   'P 1'
#
loop_
_entity.id
_entity.type
_entity.pdbx_description
1 polymer ?
#
loop_
_entity_poly.entity_id
_entity_poly.type
_entity_poly.pdbx_seq_one_letter_code
_entity_poly.pdbx_strand_id
1 'polypeptide(L)'
;MFMSATANDDRVRKIMRDIKAIKIQGARKVSVAGARILMIVARESQAKSSGAFVSELREVSREVVGLRPTEPALRFGQELIVSRVASRKRVSVGELRRYAVLVCRHYIYETKKMLDKIAQYG
;
A
#
# COMPACT_ATOMS: atom_id res chain seq x y z
N MET A 1 4.22 2.88 -20.40
CA MET A 1 4.13 2.55 -18.97
C MET A 1 2.65 2.62 -18.61
N PHE A 2 1.98 1.47 -18.53
CA PHE A 2 0.53 1.39 -18.35
C PHE A 2 0.21 1.63 -16.87
N MET A 3 -0.25 2.83 -16.53
CA MET A 3 -0.81 3.11 -15.22
C MET A 3 -2.23 2.56 -15.20
N SER A 4 -2.56 1.68 -14.24
CA SER A 4 -3.94 1.27 -13.95
C SER A 4 -4.83 2.53 -13.77
N ALA A 5 -6.11 2.46 -14.15
CA ALA A 5 -7.04 3.58 -14.11
C ALA A 5 -7.15 4.26 -12.71
N THR A 6 -6.80 3.54 -11.64
CA THR A 6 -6.76 4.04 -10.25
C THR A 6 -5.44 4.72 -9.85
N ALA A 7 -4.39 4.61 -10.67
CA ALA A 7 -3.16 5.37 -10.55
C ALA A 7 -3.26 6.80 -11.15
N ASN A 8 -4.43 7.17 -11.71
CA ASN A 8 -4.76 8.54 -12.10
C ASN A 8 -5.25 9.44 -10.96
N ASP A 9 -5.39 8.93 -9.73
CA ASP A 9 -5.72 9.76 -8.59
C ASP A 9 -4.56 10.73 -8.26
N ASP A 10 -4.85 12.03 -8.24
CA ASP A 10 -3.85 13.08 -7.98
C ASP A 10 -3.14 12.92 -6.63
N ARG A 11 -3.83 12.36 -5.63
CA ARG A 11 -3.28 12.07 -4.30
C ARG A 11 -2.23 10.95 -4.42
N VAL A 12 -2.54 9.89 -5.16
CA VAL A 12 -1.60 8.78 -5.42
C VAL A 12 -0.37 9.29 -6.18
N ARG A 13 -0.57 10.03 -7.28
CA ARG A 13 0.51 10.61 -8.08
C ARG A 13 1.41 11.53 -7.28
N LYS A 14 0.83 12.36 -6.41
CA LYS A 14 1.60 13.22 -5.52
C LYS A 14 2.47 12.40 -4.57
N ILE A 15 1.91 11.38 -3.90
CA ILE A 15 2.67 10.54 -2.97
C ILE A 15 3.80 9.80 -3.70
N MET A 16 3.52 9.23 -4.88
CA MET A 16 4.55 8.54 -5.68
C MET A 16 5.70 9.48 -6.08
N ARG A 17 5.39 10.70 -6.53
CA ARG A 17 6.40 11.72 -6.81
C ARG A 17 7.20 12.09 -5.58
N ASP A 18 6.54 12.26 -4.43
CA ASP A 18 7.19 12.63 -3.18
C ASP A 18 8.09 11.49 -2.65
N ILE A 19 7.71 10.22 -2.84
CA ILE A 19 8.57 9.06 -2.56
C ILE A 19 9.79 9.06 -3.50
N LYS A 20 9.56 9.17 -4.81
CA LYS A 20 10.62 9.12 -5.84
C LYS A 20 11.63 10.26 -5.69
N ALA A 21 11.14 11.47 -5.42
CA ALA A 21 11.97 12.66 -5.20
C ALA A 21 12.59 12.72 -3.80
N ILE A 22 12.47 11.66 -3.00
CA ILE A 22 13.04 11.57 -1.64
C ILE A 22 12.55 12.74 -0.76
N LYS A 23 11.34 13.25 -0.98
CA LYS A 23 10.67 14.22 -0.10
C LYS A 23 10.05 13.52 1.11
N ILE A 24 9.60 12.28 0.92
CA ILE A 24 9.22 11.37 2.01
C ILE A 24 10.43 10.50 2.34
N GLN A 25 11.03 10.73 3.52
CA GLN A 25 12.28 10.10 3.94
C GLN A 25 12.13 9.30 5.23
N GLY A 26 13.00 8.31 5.40
CA GLY A 26 13.02 7.39 6.54
C GLY A 26 12.09 6.19 6.33
N ALA A 27 12.61 5.00 6.63
CA ALA A 27 11.97 3.70 6.42
C ALA A 27 10.48 3.69 6.80
N ARG A 28 10.15 4.16 8.01
CA ARG A 28 8.78 4.24 8.50
C ARG A 28 7.88 5.14 7.64
N LYS A 29 8.31 6.37 7.35
CA LYS A 29 7.46 7.34 6.61
C LYS A 29 7.22 6.85 5.19
N VAL A 30 8.25 6.29 4.55
CA VAL A 30 8.15 5.73 3.20
C VAL A 30 7.22 4.53 3.18
N SER A 31 7.35 3.62 4.15
CA SER A 31 6.49 2.44 4.26
C SER A 31 5.01 2.82 4.49
N VAL A 32 4.74 3.78 5.38
CA VAL A 32 3.39 4.33 5.61
C VAL A 32 2.85 5.03 4.36
N ALA A 33 3.68 5.73 3.59
CA ALA A 33 3.27 6.37 2.35
C ALA A 33 2.89 5.35 1.28
N GLY A 34 3.66 4.27 1.14
CA GLY A 34 3.30 3.15 0.27
C GLY A 34 1.97 2.49 0.68
N ALA A 35 1.75 2.26 1.98
CA ALA A 35 0.49 1.70 2.48
C ALA A 35 -0.71 2.63 2.20
N ARG A 36 -0.51 3.95 2.24
CA ARG A 36 -1.55 4.93 1.88
C ARG A 36 -1.93 4.85 0.40
N ILE A 37 -0.97 4.62 -0.50
CA ILE A 37 -1.26 4.42 -1.93
C ILE A 37 -2.18 3.23 -2.13
N LEU A 38 -1.82 2.06 -1.58
CA LEU A 38 -2.67 0.85 -1.67
C LEU A 38 -4.05 1.07 -1.05
N MET A 39 -4.14 1.83 0.05
CA MET A 39 -5.43 2.14 0.68
C MET A 39 -6.33 3.01 -0.22
N ILE A 40 -5.77 3.99 -0.92
CA ILE A 40 -6.53 4.84 -1.85
C ILE A 40 -6.99 3.98 -3.03
N VAL A 41 -6.08 3.23 -3.66
CA VAL A 41 -6.41 2.33 -4.76
C VAL A 41 -7.49 1.32 -4.36
N ALA A 42 -7.40 0.73 -3.17
CA ALA A 42 -8.41 -0.20 -2.68
C ALA A 42 -9.81 0.41 -2.54
N ARG A 43 -9.91 1.72 -2.23
CA ARG A 43 -11.19 2.44 -2.12
C ARG A 43 -11.77 2.76 -3.49
N GLU A 44 -10.93 3.20 -4.41
CA GLU A 44 -11.36 3.70 -5.72
C GLU A 44 -11.44 2.59 -6.79
N SER A 45 -10.96 1.38 -6.48
CA SER A 45 -10.93 0.24 -7.40
C SER A 45 -12.30 -0.11 -7.99
N GLN A 46 -12.34 -0.12 -9.32
CA GLN A 46 -13.48 -0.54 -10.14
C GLN A 46 -13.42 -2.02 -10.53
N ALA A 47 -12.53 -2.81 -9.92
CA ALA A 47 -12.41 -4.23 -10.21
C ALA A 47 -13.75 -4.95 -9.98
N LYS A 48 -14.16 -5.76 -10.97
CA LYS A 48 -15.41 -6.53 -10.95
C LYS A 48 -15.27 -7.92 -10.34
N SER A 49 -14.04 -8.39 -10.13
CA SER A 49 -13.75 -9.70 -9.54
C SER A 49 -12.62 -9.62 -8.52
N SER A 50 -12.62 -10.55 -7.56
CA SER A 50 -11.59 -10.63 -6.52
C SER A 50 -10.19 -10.86 -7.11
N GLY A 51 -10.10 -11.64 -8.20
CA GLY A 51 -8.84 -11.87 -8.92
C GLY A 51 -8.30 -10.59 -9.56
N ALA A 52 -9.16 -9.85 -10.27
CA ALA A 52 -8.78 -8.57 -10.90
C ALA A 52 -8.35 -7.54 -9.84
N PHE A 53 -9.05 -7.49 -8.70
CA PHE A 53 -8.71 -6.61 -7.58
C PHE A 53 -7.32 -6.91 -7.00
N VAL A 54 -7.00 -8.19 -6.77
CA VAL A 54 -5.69 -8.58 -6.27
C VAL A 54 -4.59 -8.28 -7.28
N SER A 55 -4.84 -8.51 -8.57
CA SER A 55 -3.88 -8.16 -9.64
C SER A 55 -3.62 -6.66 -9.69
N GLU A 56 -4.66 -5.83 -9.59
CA GLU A 56 -4.51 -4.37 -9.53
C GLU A 56 -3.63 -3.93 -8.34
N LEU A 57 -3.88 -4.47 -7.13
CA LEU A 57 -3.04 -4.16 -5.97
C LEU A 57 -1.59 -4.62 -6.14
N ARG A 58 -1.36 -5.77 -6.81
CA ARG A 58 0.00 -6.26 -7.12
C ARG A 58 0.72 -5.37 -8.12
N GLU A 59 0.03 -4.88 -9.14
CA GLU A 59 0.59 -3.94 -10.12
C GLU A 59 1.02 -2.65 -9.45
N VAL A 60 0.11 -2.02 -8.69
CA VAL A 60 0.41 -0.80 -7.94
C VAL A 60 1.56 -1.02 -6.94
N SER A 61 1.56 -2.16 -6.23
CA SER A 61 2.65 -2.52 -5.32
C SER A 61 4.01 -2.57 -6.04
N ARG A 62 4.09 -3.23 -7.20
CA ARG A 62 5.32 -3.29 -8.01
C ARG A 62 5.76 -1.90 -8.47
N GLU A 63 4.83 -1.07 -8.93
CA GLU A 63 5.13 0.31 -9.32
C GLU A 63 5.69 1.12 -8.15
N VAL A 64 5.06 1.03 -6.97
CA VAL A 64 5.49 1.74 -5.76
C VAL A 64 6.87 1.28 -5.30
N VAL A 65 7.13 -0.03 -5.28
CA VAL A 65 8.47 -0.58 -4.96
C VAL A 65 9.52 -0.10 -5.97
N GLY A 66 9.16 -0.02 -7.25
CA GLY A 66 10.03 0.48 -8.31
C GLY A 66 10.44 1.95 -8.16
N LEU A 67 9.72 2.75 -7.36
CA LEU A 67 10.11 4.15 -7.10
C LEU A 67 11.42 4.26 -6.33
N ARG A 68 11.68 3.31 -5.43
CA ARG A 68 12.89 3.23 -4.59
C ARG A 68 13.25 1.75 -4.36
N PRO A 69 13.84 1.07 -5.35
CA PRO A 69 14.04 -0.39 -5.31
C PRO A 69 14.95 -0.88 -4.16
N THR A 70 15.79 0.01 -3.63
CA THR A 70 16.72 -0.23 -2.51
C THR A 70 16.14 0.06 -1.13
N GLU A 71 14.88 0.53 -1.02
CA GLU A 71 14.23 0.79 0.28
C GLU A 71 13.49 -0.47 0.77
N PRO A 72 14.06 -1.24 1.73
CA PRO A 72 13.49 -2.52 2.14
C PRO A 72 12.14 -2.37 2.87
N ALA A 73 11.96 -1.30 3.66
CA ALA A 73 10.72 -1.10 4.41
C ALA A 73 9.51 -0.80 3.51
N LEU A 74 9.76 -0.17 2.35
CA LEU A 74 8.75 0.04 1.32
C LEU A 74 8.32 -1.31 0.73
N ARG A 75 9.30 -2.10 0.26
CA ARG A 75 9.07 -3.43 -0.30
C ARG A 75 8.30 -4.33 0.65
N PHE A 76 8.78 -4.46 1.88
CA PHE A 76 8.16 -5.29 2.90
C PHE A 76 6.71 -4.88 3.17
N GLY A 77 6.45 -3.58 3.35
CA GLY A 77 5.09 -3.07 3.61
C GLY A 77 4.13 -3.38 2.46
N GLN A 78 4.58 -3.18 1.22
CA GLN A 78 3.77 -3.48 0.03
C GLN A 78 3.46 -4.98 -0.10
N GLU A 79 4.48 -5.84 0.00
CA GLU A 79 4.34 -7.30 -0.10
C GLU A 79 3.45 -7.88 1.00
N LEU A 80 3.64 -7.43 2.26
CA LEU A 80 2.85 -7.90 3.40
C LEU A 80 1.37 -7.57 3.23
N ILE A 81 1.04 -6.32 2.85
CA ILE A 81 -0.34 -5.88 2.67
C ILE A 81 -1.00 -6.69 1.55
N VAL A 82 -0.35 -6.78 0.39
CA VAL A 82 -0.89 -7.49 -0.78
C VAL A 82 -1.05 -8.98 -0.50
N SER A 83 -0.06 -9.62 0.15
CA SER A 83 -0.13 -11.04 0.52
C SER A 83 -1.29 -11.31 1.48
N ARG A 84 -1.48 -10.44 2.50
CA ARG A 84 -2.57 -10.57 3.46
C ARG A 84 -3.94 -10.40 2.82
N VAL A 85 -4.09 -9.50 1.84
CA VAL A 85 -5.33 -9.37 1.07
C VAL A 85 -5.55 -10.60 0.19
N ALA A 86 -4.52 -11.03 -0.53
CA ALA A 86 -4.60 -12.16 -1.46
C ALA A 86 -4.87 -13.51 -0.77
N SER A 87 -4.50 -13.67 0.50
CA SER A 87 -4.76 -14.90 1.27
C SER A 87 -6.24 -15.09 1.59
N ARG A 88 -7.06 -14.04 1.52
CA ARG A 88 -8.50 -14.12 1.77
C ARG A 88 -9.25 -14.62 0.54
N LYS A 89 -9.48 -15.94 0.50
CA LYS A 89 -10.16 -16.64 -0.61
C LYS A 89 -11.68 -16.65 -0.43
N ARG A 90 -12.41 -16.90 -1.53
CA ARG A 90 -13.87 -17.13 -1.57
C ARG A 90 -14.71 -16.00 -0.96
N VAL A 91 -14.25 -14.76 -1.07
CA VAL A 91 -15.00 -13.56 -0.68
C VAL A 91 -15.36 -12.72 -1.90
N SER A 92 -16.44 -11.96 -1.79
CA SER A 92 -16.82 -11.01 -2.84
C SER A 92 -15.78 -9.90 -2.98
N VAL A 93 -15.72 -9.27 -4.16
CA VAL A 93 -14.80 -8.15 -4.41
C VAL A 93 -15.09 -6.96 -3.48
N GLY A 94 -16.35 -6.74 -3.12
CA GLY A 94 -16.74 -5.68 -2.17
C GLY A 94 -16.22 -5.94 -0.75
N GLU A 95 -16.29 -7.18 -0.27
CA GLU A 95 -15.67 -7.57 1.00
C GLU A 95 -14.15 -7.46 0.97
N LEU A 96 -13.54 -7.86 -0.15
CA LEU A 96 -12.09 -7.80 -0.32
C LEU A 96 -11.59 -6.35 -0.35
N ARG A 97 -12.31 -5.41 -0.96
CA ARG A 97 -12.05 -3.96 -0.88
C ARG A 97 -12.06 -3.46 0.55
N ARG A 98 -13.14 -3.75 1.31
CA ARG A 98 -13.25 -3.36 2.73
C ARG A 98 -12.10 -3.94 3.55
N TYR A 99 -11.76 -5.19 3.32
CA TYR A 99 -10.66 -5.86 3.98
C TYR A 99 -9.30 -5.23 3.66
N ALA A 100 -9.03 -4.91 2.39
CA ALA A 100 -7.79 -4.25 1.99
C ALA A 100 -7.62 -2.87 2.68
N VAL A 101 -8.69 -2.07 2.76
CA VAL A 101 -8.67 -0.79 3.48
C VAL A 101 -8.38 -1.02 4.97
N LEU A 102 -8.99 -2.03 5.59
CA LEU A 102 -8.74 -2.39 6.99
C LEU A 102 -7.28 -2.81 7.21
N VAL A 103 -6.73 -3.67 6.36
CA VAL A 103 -5.33 -4.14 6.41
C VAL A 103 -4.39 -2.94 6.31
N CYS A 104 -4.62 -2.01 5.38
CA CYS A 104 -3.78 -0.82 5.23
C CYS A 104 -3.87 0.08 6.48
N ARG A 105 -5.08 0.32 7.03
CA ARG A 105 -5.27 1.11 8.25
C ARG A 105 -4.53 0.50 9.43
N HIS A 106 -4.69 -0.80 9.63
CA HIS A 106 -4.00 -1.53 10.69
C HIS A 106 -2.49 -1.46 10.53
N TYR A 107 -1.96 -1.67 9.33
CA TYR A 107 -0.54 -1.54 9.06
C TYR A 107 -0.01 -0.15 9.43
N ILE A 108 -0.66 0.92 8.93
CA ILE A 108 -0.27 2.31 9.22
C ILE A 108 -0.29 2.60 10.72
N TYR A 109 -1.29 2.10 11.44
CA TYR A 109 -1.41 2.29 12.88
C TYR A 109 -0.29 1.59 13.65
N GLU A 110 -0.03 0.30 13.36
CA GLU A 110 1.02 -0.46 14.02
C GLU A 110 2.42 0.11 13.73
N THR A 111 2.71 0.49 12.48
CA THR A 111 4.01 1.09 12.13
C THR A 111 4.25 2.44 12.84
N LYS A 112 3.18 3.18 13.16
CA LYS A 112 3.28 4.42 13.93
C LYS A 112 3.52 4.14 15.42
N LYS A 113 2.73 3.25 16.02
CA LYS A 113 2.83 2.89 17.44
C LYS A 113 4.13 2.19 17.84
N MET A 114 4.76 1.50 16.89
CA MET A 114 6.02 0.79 17.16
C MET A 114 7.12 1.72 17.70
N LEU A 115 7.15 3.01 17.30
CA LEU A 115 8.12 3.97 17.83
C LEU A 115 7.85 4.29 19.30
N ASP A 116 6.57 4.50 19.66
CA ASP A 116 6.17 4.81 21.03
C ASP A 116 6.55 3.68 21.99
N LYS A 117 6.49 2.42 21.51
CA LYS A 117 6.93 1.24 22.27
C LYS A 117 8.45 1.15 22.39
N ILE A 118 9.20 1.34 21.30
CA ILE A 118 10.68 1.29 21.35
C ILE A 118 11.23 2.35 22.31
N ALA A 119 10.63 3.55 22.32
CA ALA A 119 11.00 4.62 23.24
C ALA A 119 10.78 4.30 24.72
N GLN A 120 10.01 3.25 25.06
CA GLN A 120 9.81 2.81 26.46
C GLN A 120 10.89 1.83 26.94
N TYR A 121 11.68 1.26 26.03
CA TYR A 121 12.68 0.23 26.34
C TYR A 121 14.13 0.71 26.15
N GLY A 122 14.33 1.94 25.65
CA GLY A 122 15.65 2.56 25.46
C GLY A 122 15.87 3.68 26.46
#